data_AF-A0A098VND0-F1
#
_entry.id   AF-A0A098VND0-F1
#
_cell.length_a   1.000
_cell.length_b   1.000
_cell.length_c   1.000
_cell.angle_alpha   90.00
_cell.angle_beta   90.00
_cell.angle_gamma   90.00
#
_symmetry.space_group_name_H-M   'P 1'
#
loop_
_entity.id
_entity.type
_entity.pdbx_description
1 polymer ?
#
loop_
_entity_poly.entity_id
_entity_poly.type
_entity_poly.pdbx_seq_one_letter_code
_entity_poly.pdbx_strand_id
1 'polypeptide(L)'
;MMKSFVFYASHISSGKPCPMHVDLPKEGKLCMSSSNIWDSSLLDYETLHKTLNLYLWLSIRYPAVFVQRKEALEISKKIEELIMDSLISMSEIAISSRSHQKPSKSLLKSTKSANFG
;
A
#
# COMPACT_ATOMS: atom_id res chain seq x y z
N MET A 1 -10.61 -9.68 -3.25
CA MET A 1 -11.46 -9.89 -2.05
C MET A 1 -12.62 -10.87 -2.27
N MET A 2 -13.54 -10.66 -3.22
CA MET A 2 -14.72 -11.55 -3.40
C MET A 2 -14.35 -13.01 -3.73
N LYS A 3 -13.29 -13.22 -4.52
CA LYS A 3 -12.72 -14.56 -4.79
C LYS A 3 -12.24 -15.26 -3.51
N SER A 4 -11.53 -14.54 -2.64
CA SER A 4 -11.03 -15.06 -1.37
C SER A 4 -12.17 -15.43 -0.42
N PHE A 5 -13.23 -14.63 -0.38
CA PHE A 5 -14.43 -14.95 0.42
C PHE A 5 -15.09 -16.26 -0.04
N VAL A 6 -15.33 -16.41 -1.36
CA VAL A 6 -15.92 -17.63 -1.91
C VAL A 6 -15.03 -18.85 -1.66
N PHE A 7 -13.71 -18.69 -1.80
CA PHE A 7 -12.73 -19.72 -1.49
C PHE A 7 -12.83 -20.18 -0.02
N TYR A 8 -12.83 -19.24 0.93
CA TYR A 8 -12.98 -19.56 2.36
C TYR A 8 -14.33 -20.19 2.69
N ALA A 9 -15.43 -19.69 2.12
CA ALA A 9 -16.75 -20.25 2.30
C ALA A 9 -16.82 -21.72 1.82
N SER A 10 -16.15 -22.05 0.71
CA SER A 10 -16.08 -23.42 0.21
C SER A 10 -15.40 -24.37 1.21
N HIS A 11 -14.30 -23.93 1.84
CA HIS A 11 -13.62 -24.73 2.86
C HIS A 11 -14.47 -24.93 4.11
N ILE A 12 -15.14 -23.88 4.58
CA ILE A 12 -16.10 -23.97 5.70
C ILE A 12 -17.19 -25.00 5.38
N SER A 13 -17.80 -24.92 4.20
CA SER A 13 -18.87 -25.85 3.80
C SER A 13 -18.41 -27.30 3.70
N SER A 14 -17.14 -27.51 3.31
CA SER A 14 -16.54 -28.85 3.18
C SER A 14 -16.01 -29.43 4.49
N GLY A 15 -15.92 -28.63 5.56
CA GLY A 15 -15.27 -29.01 6.82
C GLY A 15 -13.78 -29.31 6.73
N LYS A 16 -13.14 -28.98 5.60
CA LYS A 16 -11.70 -29.23 5.37
C LYS A 16 -10.86 -28.05 5.87
N PRO A 17 -9.62 -28.30 6.35
CA PRO A 17 -8.69 -27.22 6.64
C PRO A 17 -8.53 -26.29 5.44
N CYS A 18 -8.69 -25.00 5.69
CA CYS A 18 -8.48 -23.94 4.73
C CYS A 18 -7.01 -23.52 4.78
N PRO A 19 -6.24 -23.69 3.69
CA PRO A 19 -4.91 -23.10 3.62
C PRO A 19 -5.03 -21.58 3.59
N MET A 20 -4.01 -20.90 4.12
CA MET A 20 -3.90 -19.46 4.02
C MET A 20 -3.62 -19.07 2.56
N HIS A 21 -4.59 -18.40 1.93
CA HIS A 21 -4.47 -17.93 0.54
C HIS A 21 -3.73 -16.59 0.50
N VAL A 22 -2.39 -16.64 0.45
CA VAL A 22 -1.53 -15.45 0.33
C VAL A 22 -0.83 -15.48 -1.02
N ASP A 23 -1.34 -14.72 -1.99
CA ASP A 23 -0.54 -14.36 -3.15
C ASP A 23 0.33 -13.18 -2.74
N LEU A 24 1.51 -13.46 -2.16
CA LEU A 24 2.48 -12.38 -1.93
C LEU A 24 2.84 -11.79 -3.29
N PRO A 25 2.78 -10.45 -3.46
CA PRO A 25 3.30 -9.82 -4.66
C PRO A 25 4.77 -10.25 -4.79
N LYS A 26 5.10 -10.94 -5.90
CA LYS A 26 6.47 -11.32 -6.23
C LYS A 26 7.31 -10.07 -6.12
N GLU A 27 8.37 -10.10 -5.31
CA GLU A 27 9.23 -8.95 -4.99
C GLU A 27 9.42 -8.04 -6.20
N GLY A 28 8.54 -7.05 -6.30
CA GLY A 28 8.61 -6.01 -7.30
C GLY A 28 9.57 -5.03 -6.70
N LYS A 29 10.80 -4.96 -7.24
CA LYS A 29 11.68 -3.82 -7.01
C LYS A 29 10.80 -2.57 -7.05
N LEU A 30 10.76 -1.83 -5.94
CA LEU A 30 10.22 -0.47 -5.87
C LEU A 30 11.01 0.36 -6.90
N CYS A 31 10.58 0.30 -8.15
CA CYS A 31 11.26 0.95 -9.25
C CYS A 31 10.90 2.42 -9.13
N MET A 32 11.84 3.17 -8.56
CA MET A 32 11.82 4.62 -8.34
C MET A 32 11.81 5.43 -9.65
N SER A 33 10.93 5.11 -10.58
CA SER A 33 10.80 5.86 -11.84
C SER A 33 9.36 5.88 -12.31
N SER A 34 8.77 7.09 -12.27
CA SER A 34 7.42 7.47 -12.70
C SER A 34 6.32 7.38 -11.63
N SER A 35 5.54 8.45 -11.57
CA SER A 35 4.52 8.81 -10.57
C SER A 35 3.35 7.84 -10.43
N ASN A 36 3.30 6.74 -11.19
CA ASN A 36 2.09 5.90 -11.33
C ASN A 36 2.30 4.44 -10.89
N ILE A 37 3.51 4.05 -10.45
CA ILE A 37 3.84 2.65 -10.12
C ILE A 37 3.50 2.32 -8.66
N TRP A 38 3.60 3.30 -7.76
CA TRP A 38 3.38 3.18 -6.32
C TRP A 38 1.94 2.79 -5.95
N ASP A 39 0.98 3.37 -6.67
CA ASP A 39 -0.44 3.17 -6.40
C ASP A 39 -0.88 1.72 -6.60
N SER A 40 -0.31 1.03 -7.60
CA SER A 40 -0.65 -0.37 -7.86
C SER A 40 -0.06 -1.30 -6.79
N SER A 41 1.20 -1.09 -6.40
CA SER A 41 1.85 -1.94 -5.38
C SER A 41 1.25 -1.75 -3.98
N LEU A 42 0.93 -0.50 -3.60
CA LEU A 42 0.29 -0.22 -2.31
C LEU A 42 -1.11 -0.81 -2.24
N LEU A 43 -1.89 -0.69 -3.34
CA LEU A 43 -3.22 -1.28 -3.43
C LEU A 43 -3.20 -2.81 -3.35
N ASP A 44 -2.16 -3.45 -3.89
CA ASP A 44 -1.95 -4.89 -3.78
C ASP A 44 -1.67 -5.30 -2.33
N TYR A 45 -0.79 -4.57 -1.62
CA TYR A 45 -0.53 -4.80 -0.20
C TYR A 45 -1.79 -4.60 0.66
N GLU A 46 -2.56 -3.54 0.42
CA GLU A 46 -3.84 -3.32 1.11
C GLU A 46 -4.85 -4.45 0.85
N THR A 47 -4.92 -4.93 -0.40
CA THR A 47 -5.83 -6.02 -0.78
C THR A 47 -5.44 -7.32 -0.08
N LEU A 48 -4.13 -7.58 0.03
CA LEU A 48 -3.60 -8.73 0.74
C LEU A 48 -3.89 -8.62 2.25
N HIS A 49 -3.67 -7.45 2.86
CA HIS A 49 -3.97 -7.18 4.26
C HIS A 49 -5.45 -7.39 4.59
N LYS A 50 -6.36 -6.85 3.76
CA LYS A 50 -7.81 -7.06 3.92
C LYS A 50 -8.19 -8.55 3.80
N THR A 51 -7.51 -9.30 2.93
CA THR A 51 -7.73 -10.74 2.77
C THR A 51 -7.26 -11.53 3.99
N LEU A 52 -6.10 -11.19 4.55
CA LEU A 52 -5.59 -11.79 5.80
C LEU A 52 -6.46 -11.46 7.01
N ASN A 53 -6.97 -10.23 7.10
CA ASN A 53 -7.90 -9.85 8.15
C ASN A 53 -9.19 -10.67 8.09
N LEU A 54 -9.72 -10.94 6.90
CA LEU A 54 -10.85 -11.85 6.72
C LEU A 54 -10.50 -13.27 7.20
N TYR A 55 -9.34 -13.80 6.81
CA TYR A 55 -8.87 -15.12 7.27
C TYR A 55 -8.75 -15.16 8.81
N LEU A 56 -8.15 -14.15 9.43
CA LEU A 56 -7.99 -14.04 10.88
C LEU A 56 -9.34 -13.95 11.60
N TRP A 57 -10.28 -13.16 11.07
CA TRP A 57 -11.63 -13.06 11.60
C TRP A 57 -12.36 -14.41 11.56
N LEU A 58 -12.28 -15.12 10.42
CA LEU A 58 -12.86 -16.46 10.28
C LEU A 58 -12.17 -17.49 11.19
N SER A 59 -10.88 -17.35 11.47
CA SER A 59 -10.15 -18.24 12.39
C SER A 59 -10.62 -18.19 13.84
N ILE A 60 -11.25 -17.09 14.26
CA ILE A 60 -11.89 -17.01 15.58
C ILE A 60 -13.17 -17.85 15.60
N ARG A 61 -13.94 -17.84 14.51
CA ARG A 61 -15.27 -18.46 14.42
C ARG A 61 -15.19 -19.94 14.05
N TYR A 62 -14.22 -20.33 13.23
CA TYR A 62 -14.05 -21.68 12.69
C TYR A 62 -12.61 -22.19 12.92
N PRO A 63 -12.16 -22.35 14.18
CA PRO A 63 -10.76 -22.65 14.48
C PRO A 63 -10.28 -24.00 13.93
N ALA A 64 -11.18 -24.98 13.75
CA ALA A 64 -10.86 -26.27 13.14
C ALA A 64 -10.62 -26.17 11.62
N VAL A 65 -11.19 -25.17 10.96
CA VAL A 65 -11.04 -24.94 9.51
C VAL A 65 -9.81 -24.06 9.26
N PHE A 66 -9.59 -23.01 10.05
CA PHE A 66 -8.53 -22.02 9.84
C PHE A 66 -7.40 -22.19 10.86
N VAL A 67 -6.57 -23.21 10.66
CA VAL A 67 -5.58 -23.65 11.65
C VAL A 67 -4.31 -22.79 11.68
N GLN A 68 -3.97 -22.10 10.58
CA GLN A 68 -2.74 -21.30 10.43
C GLN A 68 -2.87 -19.87 11.00
N ARG A 69 -3.60 -19.68 12.11
CA ARG A 69 -3.88 -18.34 12.65
C ARG A 69 -2.61 -17.57 13.04
N LYS A 70 -1.66 -18.23 13.71
CA LYS A 70 -0.44 -17.58 14.19
C LYS A 70 0.39 -17.05 13.02
N GLU A 71 0.57 -17.90 12.00
CA GLU A 71 1.28 -17.54 10.77
C GLU A 71 0.58 -16.40 10.03
N ALA A 72 -0.75 -16.45 9.89
CA ALA A 72 -1.52 -15.37 9.29
C ALA A 72 -1.35 -14.03 10.02
N LEU A 73 -1.25 -14.06 11.35
CA LEU A 73 -1.01 -12.85 12.15
C LEU A 73 0.40 -12.29 11.91
N GLU A 74 1.41 -13.15 11.82
CA GLU A 74 2.79 -12.76 11.54
C GLU A 74 2.91 -12.12 10.15
N ILE A 75 2.27 -12.70 9.14
CA ILE A 75 2.25 -12.13 7.78
C ILE A 75 1.46 -10.82 7.74
N SER A 76 0.33 -10.73 8.44
CA SER A 76 -0.46 -9.50 8.53
C SER A 76 0.38 -8.32 9.05
N LYS A 77 1.18 -8.56 10.10
CA LYS A 77 2.09 -7.55 10.65
C LYS A 77 3.16 -7.11 9.65
N LYS A 78 3.78 -8.05 8.95
CA LYS A 78 4.78 -7.73 7.91
C LYS A 78 4.19 -6.88 6.78
N ILE A 79 2.94 -7.13 6.39
CA ILE A 79 2.28 -6.33 5.37
C ILE A 79 1.95 -4.93 5.89
N GLU A 80 1.52 -4.80 7.16
CA GLU A 80 1.33 -3.49 7.80
C GLU A 80 2.62 -2.67 7.80
N GLU A 81 3.76 -3.30 8.12
CA GLU A 81 5.08 -2.66 8.06
C GLU A 81 5.39 -2.17 6.63
N LEU A 82 5.20 -3.02 5.61
CA LEU A 82 5.43 -2.64 4.21
C LEU A 82 4.52 -1.50 3.71
N ILE A 83 3.25 -1.49 4.15
CA ILE A 83 2.31 -0.40 3.85
C ILE A 83 2.81 0.89 4.49
N MET A 84 3.21 0.84 5.76
CA MET A 84 3.72 2.01 6.49
C MET A 84 5.00 2.57 5.86
N ASP A 85 5.96 1.70 5.51
CA ASP A 85 7.20 2.10 4.84
C ASP A 85 6.92 2.77 3.49
N SER A 86 5.96 2.23 2.74
CA SER A 86 5.52 2.81 1.47
C SER A 86 4.93 4.21 1.66
N LEU A 87 4.06 4.40 2.67
CA LEU A 87 3.45 5.69 2.99
C LEU A 87 4.49 6.72 3.45
N ILE A 88 5.47 6.31 4.25
CA ILE A 88 6.59 7.17 4.69
C ILE A 88 7.39 7.64 3.48
N SER A 89 7.80 6.71 2.61
CA SER A 89 8.56 7.04 1.40
C SER A 89 7.80 8.00 0.48
N MET A 90 6.49 7.80 0.30
CA MET A 90 5.64 8.72 -0.47
C MET A 90 5.59 10.13 0.14
N SER A 91 5.54 10.23 1.47
CA SER A 91 5.56 11.51 2.19
C SER A 91 6.90 12.25 1.99
N GLU A 92 8.02 11.54 2.11
CA GLU A 92 9.36 12.10 1.91
C GLU A 92 9.53 12.64 0.48
N ILE A 93 9.12 11.86 -0.53
CA ILE A 93 9.15 12.30 -1.93
C ILE A 93 8.28 13.55 -2.13
N ALA A 94 7.08 13.59 -1.54
CA ALA A 94 6.19 14.74 -1.63
C ALA A 94 6.82 16.01 -1.02
N ILE A 95 7.51 15.89 0.11
CA ILE A 95 8.22 17.01 0.75
C ILE A 95 9.39 17.49 -0.13
N SER A 96 10.21 16.56 -0.65
CA SER A 96 11.33 16.89 -1.54
C SER A 96 10.89 17.53 -2.86
N SER A 97 9.74 17.12 -3.41
CA SER A 97 9.20 17.73 -4.63
C SER A 97 8.77 19.20 -4.44
N ARG A 98 8.36 19.57 -3.23
CA ARG A 98 7.97 20.95 -2.89
C ARG A 98 9.16 21.86 -2.62
N SER A 99 10.27 21.34 -2.08
CA SER A 99 11.46 22.14 -1.78
C SER A 99 12.29 22.53 -3.02
N HIS A 100 12.12 21.84 -4.14
CA HIS A 100 12.80 22.14 -5.41
C HIS A 100 12.06 23.13 -6.32
N GLN A 101 10.85 23.58 -5.97
CA GLN A 101 10.22 24.73 -6.63
C GLN A 101 10.84 26.04 -6.12
N LYS A 102 12.01 26.40 -6.67
CA LYS A 102 12.53 27.77 -6.53
C LYS A 102 11.47 28.76 -7.04
N PRO A 103 11.18 29.85 -6.33
CA PRO A 103 10.34 30.91 -6.89
C PRO A 103 11.05 31.46 -8.12
N SER A 104 10.44 31.24 -9.28
CA SER A 104 10.90 31.83 -10.53
C SER A 104 10.87 33.34 -10.35
N LYS A 105 12.04 33.99 -10.33
CA LYS A 105 12.18 35.45 -10.26
C LYS A 105 11.66 36.04 -11.58
N SER A 106 10.34 36.10 -11.76
CA SER A 106 9.75 36.82 -12.88
C SER A 106 9.63 38.31 -12.53
N LEU A 107 10.40 39.11 -13.27
CA LEU A 107 10.11 40.50 -13.63
C LEU A 107 9.80 41.50 -12.51
N LEU A 108 10.85 42.20 -12.05
CA LEU A 108 10.77 43.65 -11.85
C LEU A 108 11.65 44.31 -12.92
N LYS A 109 11.08 44.53 -14.10
CA LYS A 109 11.67 45.36 -15.14
C LYS A 109 11.59 46.83 -14.68
N SER A 110 12.75 47.39 -14.37
CA SER A 110 13.22 48.72 -14.76
C SER A 110 12.15 49.78 -15.06
N THR A 111 11.92 50.71 -14.13
CA THR A 111 11.52 52.08 -14.47
C THR A 111 12.65 53.04 -14.06
N LYS A 112 13.64 53.20 -14.94
CA LYS A 112 14.46 54.41 -14.97
C LYS A 112 13.54 55.55 -15.41
N SER A 113 13.12 56.40 -14.47
CA SER A 113 12.59 57.72 -14.79
C SER A 113 13.76 58.57 -15.26
N ALA A 114 13.79 58.89 -16.55
CA ALA A 114 14.69 59.86 -17.12
C ALA A 114 14.08 61.25 -16.92
N ASN A 115 14.81 62.12 -16.23
CA ASN A 115 14.58 63.56 -16.23
C ASN A 115 14.77 64.11 -17.65
N PHE A 116 13.78 64.84 -18.15
CA PHE A 116 13.93 65.82 -19.21
C PHE A 116 12.90 66.94 -19.00
N GLY A 117 13.39 68.18 -18.97
CA GLY A 117 12.59 69.41 -19.09
C GLY A 117 12.56 70.25 -17.83
#